data_AF-A0A1I2JJF4-F1
#
_entry.id   AF-A0A1I2JJF4-F1
#
_cell.length_a   1.000
_cell.length_b   1.000
_cell.length_c   1.000
_cell.angle_alpha   90.00
_cell.angle_beta   90.00
_cell.angle_gamma   90.00
#
_symmetry.space_group_name_H-M   'P 1'
#
loop_
_entity.id
_entity.type
_entity.pdbx_description
1 polymer ?
#
loop_
_entity_poly.entity_id
_entity_poly.type
_entity_poly.pdbx_seq_one_letter_code
_entity_poly.pdbx_strand_id
1 'polypeptide(L)'
;MSSVTKRITEIKQPRGGYIKPSQFKIQKIEDGQLLSEHENVHASVIGMAVDYLTRFVMGTDIIEAFKISCMGAKVAEEIFKQKSALKTAQKLLSGITGLDDKSIVNACKIVTYDVWYRNPMGAMMAKGVKETNPDTETIQNIRIMVERSIKFWNEFGPIKQDGFTFEPNGYTETVNTGDGDYLTADTIWDFKVSKSKLTNKHTLQLLMYWIMGQHSGQKIYENIIKLGVFNPRLNLVYTLEINDISPEIIKEIEDDIICY
;
A
#
# COMPACT_ATOMS: atom_id res chain seq x y z
N MET A 1 -19.10 12.16 -1.19
CA MET A 1 -18.20 11.35 -0.34
C MET A 1 -17.52 10.26 -1.16
N SER A 2 -16.21 10.40 -1.32
CA SER A 2 -15.35 9.50 -2.09
C SER A 2 -14.05 9.25 -1.34
N SER A 3 -13.47 8.06 -1.49
CA SER A 3 -12.09 7.84 -1.06
C SER A 3 -11.15 8.64 -1.95
N VAL A 4 -9.95 8.96 -1.47
CA VAL A 4 -8.89 9.60 -2.28
C VAL A 4 -8.72 8.87 -3.61
N THR A 5 -8.59 7.54 -3.58
CA THR A 5 -8.43 6.71 -4.77
C THR A 5 -9.61 6.79 -5.73
N LYS A 6 -10.85 6.87 -5.22
CA LYS A 6 -12.04 7.05 -6.03
C LYS A 6 -12.09 8.45 -6.64
N ARG A 7 -11.82 9.49 -5.84
CA ARG A 7 -11.81 10.90 -6.28
C ARG A 7 -10.87 11.10 -7.47
N ILE A 8 -9.67 10.53 -7.40
CA ILE A 8 -8.66 10.59 -8.48
C ILE A 8 -9.19 10.03 -9.80
N THR A 9 -10.09 9.04 -9.77
CA THR A 9 -10.68 8.47 -11.00
C THR A 9 -11.77 9.34 -11.62
N GLU A 10 -12.39 10.22 -10.82
CA GLU A 10 -13.44 11.14 -11.26
C GLU A 10 -12.87 12.42 -11.88
N ILE A 11 -11.59 12.71 -11.65
CA ILE A 11 -10.92 13.93 -12.08
C ILE A 11 -10.17 13.72 -13.38
N LYS A 12 -10.36 14.67 -14.31
CA LYS A 12 -9.55 14.77 -15.52
C LYS A 12 -8.30 15.60 -15.23
N GLN A 13 -7.18 14.92 -15.02
CA GLN A 13 -5.89 15.59 -14.84
C GLN A 13 -5.40 16.29 -16.12
N PRO A 14 -4.57 17.35 -16.00
CA PRO A 14 -3.91 17.97 -17.14
C PRO A 14 -2.97 16.98 -17.86
N ARG A 15 -2.52 17.35 -19.07
CA ARG A 15 -1.64 16.50 -19.88
C ARG A 15 -0.32 16.25 -19.13
N GLY A 16 -0.08 14.99 -18.77
CA GLY A 16 1.08 14.57 -17.98
C GLY A 16 0.84 14.47 -16.48
N GLY A 17 -0.35 14.86 -16.00
CA GLY A 17 -0.67 14.94 -14.57
C GLY A 17 -0.30 16.28 -13.95
N TYR A 18 -0.88 16.55 -12.77
CA TYR A 18 -0.50 17.69 -11.94
C TYR A 18 0.98 17.64 -11.57
N ILE A 19 1.46 16.45 -11.21
CA ILE A 19 2.89 16.15 -11.11
C ILE A 19 3.20 15.07 -12.14
N LYS A 20 4.16 15.35 -13.02
CA LYS A 20 4.66 14.37 -13.99
C LYS A 20 5.53 13.34 -13.28
N PRO A 21 5.37 12.03 -13.56
CA PRO A 21 6.28 11.02 -13.01
C PRO A 21 7.76 11.28 -13.28
N SER A 22 8.10 11.97 -14.37
CA SER A 22 9.47 12.35 -14.72
C SER A 22 10.09 13.43 -13.84
N GLN A 23 9.30 14.11 -12.99
CA GLN A 23 9.83 15.06 -12.00
C GLN A 23 10.47 14.33 -10.81
N PHE A 24 10.12 13.08 -10.55
CA PHE A 24 10.72 12.31 -9.47
C PHE A 24 12.16 11.92 -9.82
N LYS A 25 13.06 12.10 -8.86
CA LYS A 25 14.38 11.47 -8.88
C LYS A 25 14.20 9.97 -8.71
N ILE A 26 14.88 9.19 -9.56
CA ILE A 26 14.77 7.73 -9.58
C ILE A 26 16.11 7.14 -9.14
N GLN A 27 16.08 6.33 -8.08
CA GLN A 27 17.20 5.52 -7.63
C GLN A 27 16.84 4.04 -7.78
N LYS A 28 17.72 3.27 -8.43
CA LYS A 28 17.63 1.80 -8.45
C LYS A 28 18.50 1.24 -7.34
N ILE A 29 17.91 0.40 -6.50
CA ILE A 29 18.67 -0.37 -5.52
C ILE A 29 19.14 -1.64 -6.24
N GLU A 30 20.44 -1.91 -6.23
CA GLU A 30 20.98 -3.15 -6.77
C GLU A 30 21.05 -4.20 -5.65
N ASP A 31 20.62 -5.41 -5.96
CA ASP A 31 20.66 -6.58 -5.07
C ASP A 31 21.15 -7.85 -5.76
N GLY A 32 21.44 -7.78 -7.07
CA GLY A 32 21.87 -8.94 -7.86
C GLY A 32 20.79 -10.00 -8.07
N GLN A 33 19.55 -9.74 -7.66
CA GLN A 33 18.45 -10.70 -7.75
C GLN A 33 17.54 -10.39 -8.95
N LEU A 34 17.13 -11.43 -9.66
CA LEU A 34 16.14 -11.35 -10.73
C LEU A 34 14.87 -12.06 -10.27
N LEU A 35 13.73 -11.39 -10.44
CA LEU A 35 12.42 -12.01 -10.21
C LEU A 35 12.08 -12.91 -11.39
N SER A 36 11.48 -14.07 -11.12
CA SER A 36 10.87 -14.89 -12.18
C SER A 36 9.79 -14.09 -12.90
N GLU A 37 9.68 -14.28 -14.22
CA GLU A 37 8.60 -13.71 -15.02
C GLU A 37 7.25 -14.41 -14.76
N HIS A 38 7.29 -15.65 -14.26
CA HIS A 38 6.13 -16.48 -13.99
C HIS A 38 5.72 -16.40 -12.51
N GLU A 39 4.43 -16.13 -12.31
CA GLU A 39 3.78 -16.12 -11.00
C GLU A 39 2.39 -16.71 -11.18
N ASN A 40 1.97 -17.63 -10.30
CA ASN A 40 0.71 -18.37 -10.47
C ASN A 40 -0.45 -17.85 -9.60
N VAL A 41 -0.22 -16.78 -8.83
CA VAL A 41 -1.23 -16.07 -8.05
C VAL A 41 -1.40 -14.63 -8.54
N HIS A 42 -2.57 -14.05 -8.26
CA HIS A 42 -2.91 -12.72 -8.77
C HIS A 42 -2.01 -11.63 -8.17
N ALA A 43 -1.67 -10.61 -8.96
CA ALA A 43 -0.76 -9.54 -8.56
C ALA A 43 -1.19 -8.79 -7.28
N SER A 44 -2.51 -8.67 -7.03
CA SER A 44 -3.01 -8.07 -5.79
C SER A 44 -2.70 -8.91 -4.55
N VAL A 45 -2.77 -10.24 -4.65
CA VAL A 45 -2.39 -11.16 -3.56
C VAL A 45 -0.91 -11.02 -3.25
N ILE A 46 -0.07 -10.97 -4.30
CA ILE A 46 1.38 -10.77 -4.16
C ILE A 46 1.66 -9.42 -3.49
N GLY A 47 1.01 -8.36 -3.95
CA GLY A 47 1.20 -7.01 -3.40
C GLY A 47 0.87 -6.93 -1.91
N MET A 48 -0.29 -7.45 -1.50
CA MET A 48 -0.70 -7.47 -0.09
C MET A 48 0.20 -8.39 0.75
N ALA A 49 0.56 -9.57 0.24
CA ALA A 49 1.45 -10.48 0.95
C ALA A 49 2.83 -9.84 1.20
N VAL A 50 3.40 -9.16 0.20
CA VAL A 50 4.68 -8.45 0.34
C VAL A 50 4.57 -7.30 1.34
N ASP A 51 3.52 -6.47 1.27
CA ASP A 51 3.35 -5.36 2.23
C ASP A 51 3.18 -5.88 3.66
N TYR A 52 2.28 -6.83 3.90
CA TYR A 52 1.96 -7.30 5.25
C TYR A 52 3.10 -8.11 5.87
N LEU A 53 3.81 -8.91 5.07
CA LEU A 53 5.04 -9.58 5.53
C LEU A 53 6.15 -8.56 5.83
N THR A 54 6.27 -7.49 5.04
CA THR A 54 7.24 -6.41 5.32
C THR A 54 6.95 -5.77 6.68
N ARG A 55 5.70 -5.39 6.95
CA ARG A 55 5.28 -4.84 8.25
C ARG A 55 5.61 -5.80 9.40
N PHE A 56 5.23 -7.06 9.26
CA PHE A 56 5.49 -8.08 10.27
C PHE A 56 6.98 -8.28 10.56
N VAL A 57 7.80 -8.44 9.52
CA VAL A 57 9.26 -8.65 9.70
C VAL A 57 9.96 -7.41 10.25
N MET A 58 9.43 -6.21 9.97
CA MET A 58 9.92 -4.95 10.54
C MET A 58 9.46 -4.72 12.00
N GLY A 59 8.68 -5.65 12.58
CA GLY A 59 8.34 -5.67 14.01
C GLY A 59 6.89 -5.36 14.35
N THR A 60 6.02 -5.12 13.36
CA THR A 60 4.57 -4.96 13.61
C THR A 60 3.97 -6.29 14.07
N ASP A 61 3.08 -6.26 15.07
CA ASP A 61 2.35 -7.46 15.51
C ASP A 61 1.63 -8.13 14.33
N ILE A 62 1.62 -9.47 14.30
CA ILE A 62 1.10 -10.23 13.16
C ILE A 62 -0.40 -9.98 12.92
N ILE A 63 -1.20 -9.74 13.97
CA ILE A 63 -2.63 -9.43 13.83
C ILE A 63 -2.81 -8.04 13.25
N GLU A 64 -1.99 -7.07 13.68
CA GLU A 64 -2.06 -5.70 13.16
C GLU A 64 -1.52 -5.60 11.73
N ALA A 65 -0.44 -6.30 11.38
CA ALA A 65 0.09 -6.35 10.02
C ALA A 65 -0.93 -6.94 9.02
N PHE A 66 -1.73 -7.91 9.45
CA PHE A 66 -2.79 -8.56 8.65
C PHE A 66 -4.20 -8.13 9.06
N LYS A 67 -4.35 -6.94 9.65
CA LYS A 67 -5.62 -6.48 10.26
C LYS A 67 -6.77 -6.47 9.27
N ILE A 68 -6.52 -6.02 8.04
CA ILE A 68 -7.55 -5.96 6.99
C ILE A 68 -8.02 -7.37 6.61
N SER A 69 -7.09 -8.32 6.49
CA SER A 69 -7.45 -9.72 6.26
C SER A 69 -8.25 -10.30 7.43
N CYS A 70 -7.90 -9.95 8.67
CA CYS A 70 -8.66 -10.37 9.85
C CYS A 70 -10.09 -9.81 9.85
N MET A 71 -10.26 -8.52 9.54
CA MET A 71 -11.57 -7.90 9.36
C MET A 71 -12.35 -8.55 8.22
N GLY A 72 -11.68 -8.86 7.11
CA GLY A 72 -12.27 -9.56 5.98
C GLY A 72 -12.77 -10.96 6.33
N ALA A 73 -12.00 -11.71 7.11
CA ALA A 73 -12.42 -13.03 7.59
C ALA A 73 -13.66 -12.94 8.50
N LYS A 74 -13.73 -11.91 9.35
CA LYS A 74 -14.90 -11.62 10.17
C LYS A 74 -16.13 -11.32 9.31
N VAL A 75 -16.00 -10.45 8.31
CA VAL A 75 -17.08 -10.14 7.36
C VAL A 75 -17.54 -11.39 6.61
N ALA A 76 -16.60 -12.19 6.11
CA ALA A 76 -16.89 -13.43 5.39
C ALA A 76 -17.73 -14.41 6.24
N GLU A 77 -17.40 -14.57 7.52
CA GLU A 77 -18.12 -15.49 8.40
C GLU A 77 -19.44 -14.91 8.93
N GLU A 78 -19.42 -13.70 9.48
CA GLU A 78 -20.57 -13.13 10.18
C GLU A 78 -21.65 -12.65 9.22
N ILE A 79 -21.26 -12.02 8.11
CA ILE A 79 -22.18 -11.41 7.14
C ILE A 79 -22.48 -12.40 6.01
N PHE A 80 -21.44 -12.99 5.41
CA PHE A 80 -21.57 -13.86 4.24
C PHE A 80 -21.65 -15.36 4.58
N LYS A 81 -21.66 -15.71 5.87
CA LYS A 81 -21.88 -17.07 6.38
C LYS A 81 -20.88 -18.11 5.86
N GLN A 82 -19.65 -17.69 5.54
CA GLN A 82 -18.55 -18.60 5.28
C GLN A 82 -18.10 -19.27 6.57
N LYS A 83 -18.53 -20.52 6.75
CA LYS A 83 -18.22 -21.29 7.96
C LYS A 83 -16.72 -21.39 8.18
N SER A 84 -16.29 -21.14 9.42
CA SER A 84 -14.90 -21.29 9.88
C SER A 84 -13.89 -20.33 9.24
N ALA A 85 -14.32 -19.19 8.67
CA ALA A 85 -13.38 -18.23 8.09
C ALA A 85 -12.43 -17.64 9.15
N LEU A 86 -12.94 -17.25 10.33
CA LEU A 86 -12.12 -16.75 11.43
C LEU A 86 -11.13 -17.80 11.93
N LYS A 87 -11.58 -19.04 12.13
CA LYS A 87 -10.71 -20.16 12.55
C LYS A 87 -9.63 -20.45 11.51
N THR A 88 -9.97 -20.35 10.22
CA THR A 88 -9.02 -20.55 9.12
C THR A 88 -7.99 -19.43 9.09
N ALA A 89 -8.42 -18.16 9.18
CA ALA A 89 -7.52 -17.01 9.26
C ALA A 89 -6.57 -17.13 10.46
N GLN A 90 -7.07 -17.47 11.65
CA GLN A 90 -6.24 -17.65 12.85
C GLN A 90 -5.17 -18.74 12.66
N LYS A 91 -5.54 -19.86 12.02
CA LYS A 91 -4.58 -20.95 11.72
C LYS A 91 -3.52 -20.53 10.70
N LEU A 92 -3.90 -19.72 9.70
CA LEU A 92 -2.96 -19.20 8.72
C LEU A 92 -1.97 -18.24 9.40
N LEU A 93 -2.46 -17.30 10.21
CA LEU A 93 -1.62 -16.35 10.96
C LEU A 93 -0.63 -17.04 11.89
N SER A 94 -1.09 -18.04 12.66
CA SER A 94 -0.20 -18.77 13.57
C SER A 94 0.88 -19.59 12.85
N GLY A 95 0.72 -19.81 11.55
CA GLY A 95 1.72 -20.44 10.70
C GLY A 95 2.64 -19.45 9.98
N ILE A 96 2.54 -18.14 10.22
CA ILE A 96 3.45 -17.12 9.72
C ILE A 96 4.46 -16.81 10.82
N THR A 97 5.71 -17.23 10.63
CA THR A 97 6.80 -17.07 11.59
C THR A 97 8.01 -16.31 11.04
N GLY A 98 8.00 -16.00 9.74
CA GLY A 98 9.08 -15.31 9.06
C GLY A 98 8.87 -15.32 7.54
N LEU A 99 9.94 -15.58 6.78
CA LEU A 99 9.94 -15.62 5.31
C LEU A 99 10.22 -17.01 4.72
N ASP A 100 10.04 -18.06 5.53
CA ASP A 100 10.05 -19.44 5.03
C ASP A 100 8.86 -19.70 4.09
N ASP A 101 8.95 -20.76 3.29
CA ASP A 101 7.95 -21.09 2.28
C ASP A 101 6.53 -21.22 2.87
N LYS A 102 6.40 -21.82 4.06
CA LYS A 102 5.09 -22.01 4.70
C LYS A 102 4.52 -20.68 5.16
N SER A 103 5.34 -19.79 5.72
CA SER A 103 4.94 -18.44 6.09
C SER A 103 4.43 -17.66 4.87
N ILE A 104 5.14 -17.70 3.73
CA ILE A 104 4.74 -17.01 2.50
C ILE A 104 3.44 -17.61 1.90
N VAL A 105 3.31 -18.94 1.89
CA VAL A 105 2.07 -19.60 1.46
C VAL A 105 0.88 -19.16 2.33
N ASN A 106 1.08 -19.11 3.65
CA ASN A 106 0.03 -18.68 4.58
C ASN A 106 -0.33 -17.21 4.39
N ALA A 107 0.66 -16.33 4.17
CA ALA A 107 0.46 -14.93 3.86
C ALA A 107 -0.39 -14.75 2.58
N CYS A 108 -0.01 -15.41 1.48
CA CYS A 108 -0.79 -15.40 0.24
C CYS A 108 -2.23 -15.86 0.43
N LYS A 109 -2.46 -16.86 1.29
CA LYS A 109 -3.79 -17.38 1.57
C LYS A 109 -4.63 -16.42 2.39
N ILE A 110 -4.08 -15.87 3.47
CA ILE A 110 -4.87 -15.03 4.37
C ILE A 110 -5.27 -13.71 3.72
N VAL A 111 -4.42 -13.11 2.89
CA VAL A 111 -4.75 -11.85 2.19
C VAL A 111 -5.88 -12.01 1.17
N THR A 112 -6.32 -13.23 0.85
CA THR A 112 -7.56 -13.44 0.09
C THR A 112 -8.81 -13.00 0.87
N TYR A 113 -8.72 -12.81 2.19
CA TYR A 113 -9.81 -12.26 2.98
C TYR A 113 -9.97 -10.75 2.82
N ASP A 114 -8.94 -9.99 2.43
CA ASP A 114 -9.02 -8.53 2.28
C ASP A 114 -10.19 -8.05 1.44
N VAL A 115 -10.43 -8.74 0.31
CA VAL A 115 -11.50 -8.37 -0.60
C VAL A 115 -12.89 -8.49 0.05
N TRP A 116 -13.07 -9.34 1.06
CA TRP A 116 -14.33 -9.40 1.81
C TRP A 116 -14.60 -8.14 2.62
N TYR A 117 -13.55 -7.48 3.11
CA TYR A 117 -13.69 -6.20 3.81
C TYR A 117 -13.85 -5.05 2.80
N ARG A 118 -13.03 -5.03 1.74
CA ARG A 118 -12.92 -3.90 0.82
C ARG A 118 -14.00 -3.88 -0.28
N ASN A 119 -14.39 -5.05 -0.79
CA ASN A 119 -15.37 -5.21 -1.85
C ASN A 119 -16.03 -6.62 -1.79
N PRO A 120 -16.95 -6.86 -0.84
CA PRO A 120 -17.55 -8.18 -0.66
C PRO A 120 -18.25 -8.75 -1.91
N MET A 121 -18.80 -7.90 -2.78
CA MET A 121 -19.41 -8.35 -4.04
C MET A 121 -18.36 -8.90 -5.01
N GLY A 122 -17.20 -8.25 -5.10
CA GLY A 122 -16.05 -8.77 -5.84
C GLY A 122 -15.49 -10.06 -5.23
N ALA A 123 -15.55 -10.18 -3.91
CA ALA A 123 -15.05 -11.35 -3.19
C ALA A 123 -15.77 -12.66 -3.58
N MET A 124 -17.05 -12.59 -3.93
CA MET A 124 -17.83 -13.76 -4.37
C MET A 124 -17.32 -14.40 -5.67
N MET A 125 -16.62 -13.63 -6.52
CA MET A 125 -16.07 -14.10 -7.79
C MET A 125 -14.55 -14.33 -7.73
N ALA A 126 -13.91 -13.99 -6.62
CA ALA A 126 -12.47 -14.09 -6.46
C ALA A 126 -12.05 -15.50 -6.00
N LYS A 127 -10.80 -15.87 -6.29
CA LYS A 127 -10.17 -17.06 -5.71
C LYS A 127 -10.03 -16.87 -4.19
N GLY A 128 -10.46 -17.87 -3.41
CA GLY A 128 -10.34 -17.86 -1.97
C GLY A 128 -9.07 -18.55 -1.46
N VAL A 129 -9.08 -18.84 -0.16
CA VAL A 129 -7.98 -19.49 0.58
C VAL A 129 -7.59 -20.84 -0.03
N LYS A 130 -8.56 -21.64 -0.50
CA LYS A 130 -8.30 -23.01 -1.00
C LYS A 130 -7.66 -22.98 -2.38
N GLU A 131 -8.04 -22.00 -3.20
CA GLU A 131 -7.63 -21.84 -4.58
C GLU A 131 -6.32 -21.06 -4.74
N THR A 132 -5.87 -20.39 -3.67
CA THR A 132 -4.64 -19.57 -3.68
C THR A 132 -3.47 -20.38 -3.14
N ASN A 133 -2.66 -20.93 -4.05
CA ASN A 133 -1.51 -21.76 -3.72
C ASN A 133 -0.30 -21.29 -4.54
N PRO A 134 0.55 -20.40 -3.99
CA PRO A 134 1.72 -19.92 -4.72
C PRO A 134 2.71 -21.07 -4.97
N ASP A 135 3.28 -21.11 -6.17
CA ASP A 135 4.36 -22.03 -6.51
C ASP A 135 5.73 -21.51 -6.02
N THR A 136 6.77 -22.33 -6.19
CA THR A 136 8.13 -22.02 -5.74
C THR A 136 8.64 -20.69 -6.31
N GLU A 137 8.37 -20.40 -7.58
CA GLU A 137 8.81 -19.17 -8.23
C GLU A 137 8.10 -17.94 -7.64
N THR A 138 6.79 -18.03 -7.44
CA THR A 138 6.02 -16.98 -6.79
C THR A 138 6.49 -16.75 -5.34
N ILE A 139 6.74 -17.83 -4.59
CA ILE A 139 7.24 -17.75 -3.20
C ILE A 139 8.59 -17.03 -3.17
N GLN A 140 9.51 -17.41 -4.07
CA GLN A 140 10.83 -16.79 -4.16
C GLN A 140 10.73 -15.31 -4.54
N ASN A 141 9.84 -14.95 -5.49
CA ASN A 141 9.62 -13.56 -5.85
C ASN A 141 9.11 -12.72 -4.67
N ILE A 142 8.16 -13.25 -3.90
CA ILE A 142 7.65 -12.58 -2.69
C ILE A 142 8.77 -12.38 -1.67
N ARG A 143 9.56 -13.43 -1.41
CA ARG A 143 10.71 -13.36 -0.50
C ARG A 143 11.67 -12.23 -0.88
N ILE A 144 12.12 -12.22 -2.14
CA ILE A 144 13.03 -11.18 -2.66
C ILE A 144 12.42 -9.79 -2.47
N MET A 145 11.13 -9.61 -2.79
CA MET A 145 10.46 -8.31 -2.64
C MET A 145 10.34 -7.87 -1.18
N VAL A 146 10.14 -8.79 -0.23
CA VAL A 146 10.14 -8.45 1.20
C VAL A 146 11.54 -8.08 1.66
N GLU A 147 12.57 -8.84 1.27
CA GLU A 147 13.98 -8.55 1.59
C GLU A 147 14.43 -7.18 1.04
N ARG A 148 14.03 -6.84 -0.19
CA ARG A 148 14.23 -5.51 -0.77
C ARG A 148 13.60 -4.42 0.08
N SER A 149 12.39 -4.66 0.58
CA SER A 149 11.67 -3.70 1.41
C SER A 149 12.34 -3.49 2.76
N ILE A 150 12.86 -4.54 3.38
CA ILE A 150 13.63 -4.44 4.62
C ILE A 150 14.90 -3.62 4.39
N LYS A 151 15.64 -3.90 3.31
CA LYS A 151 16.83 -3.12 2.93
C LYS A 151 16.49 -1.65 2.68
N PHE A 152 15.40 -1.38 1.98
CA PHE A 152 14.90 -0.03 1.75
C PHE A 152 14.61 0.69 3.08
N TRP A 153 13.88 0.08 4.01
CA TRP A 153 13.58 0.74 5.29
C TRP A 153 14.79 0.94 6.20
N ASN A 154 15.83 0.10 6.08
CA ASN A 154 17.10 0.32 6.75
C ASN A 154 17.86 1.55 6.21
N GLU A 155 17.65 1.91 4.93
CA GLU A 155 18.31 3.05 4.28
C GLU A 155 17.49 4.34 4.36
N PHE A 156 16.16 4.26 4.16
CA PHE A 156 15.25 5.41 4.04
C PHE A 156 14.38 5.64 5.28
N GLY A 157 14.40 4.72 6.24
CA GLY A 157 13.72 4.87 7.52
C GLY A 157 14.44 5.81 8.50
N PRO A 158 14.14 5.75 9.80
CA PRO A 158 13.16 4.86 10.43
C PRO A 158 11.71 5.25 10.10
N ILE A 159 10.84 4.24 10.04
CA ILE A 159 9.38 4.45 9.94
C ILE A 159 8.90 5.15 11.22
N LYS A 160 8.20 6.26 11.07
CA LYS A 160 7.57 7.01 12.16
C LYS A 160 6.13 6.56 12.39
N GLN A 161 5.43 6.20 11.34
CA GLN A 161 4.08 5.65 11.39
C GLN A 161 3.85 4.75 10.18
N ASP A 162 3.31 3.55 10.41
CA ASP A 162 2.83 2.64 9.38
C ASP A 162 1.29 2.64 9.39
N GLY A 163 0.67 2.87 8.24
CA GLY A 163 -0.78 3.11 8.17
C GLY A 163 -1.18 4.43 8.85
N PHE A 164 -1.46 5.46 8.04
CA PHE A 164 -1.91 6.75 8.54
C PHE A 164 -3.19 7.22 7.87
N THR A 165 -3.92 8.06 8.60
CA THR A 165 -5.14 8.73 8.14
C THR A 165 -5.00 10.24 8.32
N PHE A 166 -5.95 10.98 7.75
CA PHE A 166 -5.95 12.44 7.76
C PHE A 166 -6.93 13.03 8.79
N GLU A 167 -7.37 12.25 9.78
CA GLU A 167 -8.18 12.73 10.90
C GLU A 167 -7.41 13.75 11.77
N PRO A 168 -8.08 14.61 12.55
CA PRO A 168 -9.53 14.87 12.52
C PRO A 168 -9.95 15.83 11.39
N ASN A 169 -9.03 16.63 10.84
CA ASN A 169 -9.41 17.80 10.04
C ASN A 169 -8.99 17.73 8.56
N GLY A 170 -8.23 16.73 8.15
CA GLY A 170 -7.70 16.62 6.79
C GLY A 170 -8.70 16.03 5.80
N TYR A 171 -9.88 15.62 6.24
CA TYR A 171 -10.96 15.17 5.36
C TYR A 171 -11.97 16.27 5.06
N THR A 172 -12.63 16.18 3.89
CA THR A 172 -13.70 17.08 3.45
C THR A 172 -14.96 16.30 3.09
N GLU A 173 -16.07 16.99 2.78
CA GLU A 173 -17.29 16.35 2.28
C GLU A 173 -17.07 15.63 0.93
N THR A 174 -16.11 16.13 0.14
CA THR A 174 -15.72 15.57 -1.16
C THR A 174 -14.84 14.33 -0.97
N VAL A 175 -13.79 14.45 -0.16
CA VAL A 175 -12.78 13.40 0.10
C VAL A 175 -12.77 13.07 1.58
N ASN A 176 -13.44 11.98 1.95
CA ASN A 176 -13.74 11.70 3.35
C ASN A 176 -13.08 10.41 3.88
N THR A 177 -12.30 9.73 3.04
CA THR A 177 -11.58 8.50 3.42
C THR A 177 -10.27 8.40 2.64
N GLY A 178 -9.22 7.94 3.31
CA GLY A 178 -7.92 7.67 2.70
C GLY A 178 -6.97 7.03 3.71
N ASP A 179 -6.18 6.09 3.23
CA ASP A 179 -5.17 5.40 4.02
C ASP A 179 -3.84 5.45 3.27
N GLY A 180 -2.83 6.01 3.91
CA GLY A 180 -1.47 6.03 3.38
C GLY A 180 -0.57 4.99 4.03
N ASP A 181 0.47 4.58 3.32
CA ASP A 181 1.24 3.39 3.70
C ASP A 181 2.23 3.67 4.83
N TYR A 182 3.16 4.61 4.64
CA TYR A 182 4.22 4.88 5.61
C TYR A 182 4.63 6.36 5.67
N LEU A 183 4.95 6.82 6.89
CA LEU A 183 5.62 8.10 7.14
C LEU A 183 7.01 7.83 7.72
N THR A 184 7.97 8.63 7.27
CA THR A 184 9.31 8.76 7.88
C THR A 184 9.46 10.17 8.43
N ALA A 185 10.67 10.56 8.86
CA ALA A 185 10.88 11.87 9.46
C ALA A 185 10.51 13.04 8.54
N ASP A 186 10.73 12.89 7.23
CA ASP A 186 10.61 13.98 6.26
C ASP A 186 9.83 13.59 4.98
N THR A 187 9.40 12.34 4.86
CA THR A 187 8.84 11.81 3.61
C THR A 187 7.57 11.01 3.86
N ILE A 188 6.57 11.26 3.01
CA ILE A 188 5.37 10.43 2.86
C ILE A 188 5.60 9.39 1.77
N TRP A 189 5.39 8.11 2.09
CA TRP A 189 5.72 7.00 1.21
C TRP A 189 4.48 6.23 0.77
N ASP A 190 4.36 6.01 -0.54
CA ASP A 190 3.47 5.00 -1.15
C ASP A 190 4.30 3.75 -1.46
N PHE A 191 3.87 2.60 -0.97
CA PHE A 191 4.52 1.32 -1.16
C PHE A 191 3.80 0.54 -2.26
N LYS A 192 4.47 0.32 -3.40
CA LYS A 192 3.80 -0.15 -4.62
C LYS A 192 4.47 -1.36 -5.25
N VAL A 193 3.85 -2.52 -5.07
CA VAL A 193 4.25 -3.77 -5.75
C VAL A 193 3.63 -3.83 -7.14
N SER A 194 4.33 -3.34 -8.16
CA SER A 194 3.80 -3.31 -9.53
C SER A 194 4.88 -3.51 -10.60
N LYS A 195 4.52 -4.16 -11.71
CA LYS A 195 5.37 -4.23 -12.92
C LYS A 195 5.41 -2.89 -13.66
N SER A 196 4.44 -2.01 -13.42
CA SER A 196 4.35 -0.69 -14.05
C SER A 196 5.17 0.36 -13.28
N LYS A 197 5.72 1.32 -14.03
CA LYS A 197 6.34 2.52 -13.47
C LYS A 197 5.31 3.46 -12.83
N LEU A 198 5.80 4.47 -12.12
CA LEU A 198 4.99 5.53 -11.53
C LEU A 198 4.08 6.21 -12.57
N THR A 199 2.83 6.48 -12.20
CA THR A 199 1.81 7.08 -13.06
C THR A 199 1.31 8.40 -12.47
N ASN A 200 0.66 9.23 -13.28
CA ASN A 200 0.04 10.48 -12.80
C ASN A 200 -1.07 10.27 -11.76
N LYS A 201 -1.72 9.10 -11.73
CA LYS A 201 -2.67 8.76 -10.67
C LYS A 201 -1.96 8.60 -9.32
N HIS A 202 -0.80 7.97 -9.31
CA HIS A 202 0.00 7.79 -8.09
C HIS A 202 0.58 9.11 -7.60
N THR A 203 1.07 9.96 -8.52
CA THR A 203 1.63 11.26 -8.12
C THR A 203 0.57 12.20 -7.56
N LEU A 204 -0.65 12.21 -8.15
CA LEU A 204 -1.78 12.96 -7.58
C LEU A 204 -2.18 12.41 -6.21
N GLN A 205 -2.23 11.08 -6.03
CA GLN A 205 -2.54 10.47 -4.73
C GLN A 205 -1.58 10.93 -3.64
N LEU A 206 -0.26 10.87 -3.90
CA LEU A 206 0.75 11.32 -2.95
C LEU A 206 0.64 12.79 -2.60
N LEU A 207 0.40 13.66 -3.60
CA LEU A 207 0.23 15.08 -3.34
C LEU A 207 -1.03 15.36 -2.52
N MET A 208 -2.15 14.69 -2.84
CA MET A 208 -3.37 14.77 -2.02
C MET A 208 -3.09 14.33 -0.58
N TYR A 209 -2.38 13.22 -0.37
CA TYR A 209 -2.03 12.77 0.96
C TYR A 209 -1.18 13.78 1.73
N TRP A 210 -0.18 14.39 1.07
CA TRP A 210 0.62 15.43 1.70
C TRP A 210 -0.21 16.65 2.09
N ILE A 211 -1.02 17.18 1.16
CA ILE A 211 -1.92 18.33 1.41
C ILE A 211 -2.86 18.01 2.57
N MET A 212 -3.57 16.88 2.51
CA MET A 212 -4.49 16.47 3.57
C MET A 212 -3.78 16.26 4.92
N GLY A 213 -2.54 15.78 4.88
CA GLY A 213 -1.67 15.72 6.06
C GLY A 213 -1.43 17.09 6.68
N GLN A 214 -1.10 18.11 5.88
CA GLN A 214 -0.90 19.48 6.36
C GLN A 214 -2.18 20.08 6.96
N HIS A 215 -3.35 19.77 6.40
CA HIS A 215 -4.65 20.22 6.92
C HIS A 215 -5.17 19.41 8.12
N SER A 216 -4.60 18.24 8.40
CA SER A 216 -5.07 17.36 9.47
C SER A 216 -4.90 17.94 10.88
N GLY A 217 -3.96 18.88 11.05
CA GLY A 217 -3.54 19.39 12.36
C GLY A 217 -2.69 18.40 13.17
N GLN A 218 -2.31 17.25 12.60
CA GLN A 218 -1.43 16.30 13.25
C GLN A 218 0.05 16.70 13.06
N LYS A 219 0.78 16.78 14.17
CA LYS A 219 2.20 17.17 14.19
C LYS A 219 3.12 16.26 13.37
N ILE A 220 2.71 15.02 13.12
CA ILE A 220 3.54 14.06 12.36
C ILE A 220 3.75 14.50 10.91
N TYR A 221 2.87 15.34 10.36
CA TYR A 221 3.00 15.84 8.98
C TYR A 221 3.81 17.12 8.85
N GLU A 222 4.07 17.86 9.95
CA GLU A 222 4.69 19.20 9.93
C GLU A 222 6.08 19.21 9.26
N ASN A 223 6.83 18.10 9.36
CA ASN A 223 8.19 18.00 8.83
C ASN A 223 8.27 17.26 7.49
N ILE A 224 7.14 16.90 6.89
CA ILE A 224 7.13 16.18 5.62
C ILE A 224 7.42 17.15 4.48
N ILE A 225 8.61 17.04 3.91
CA ILE A 225 9.11 17.90 2.82
C ILE A 225 9.33 17.15 1.52
N LYS A 226 9.06 15.83 1.50
CA LYS A 226 9.22 14.97 0.31
C LYS A 226 8.02 14.05 0.08
N LEU A 227 7.76 13.78 -1.19
CA LEU A 227 6.92 12.67 -1.65
C LEU A 227 7.82 11.50 -2.07
N GLY A 228 7.45 10.29 -1.66
CA GLY A 228 8.22 9.08 -1.91
C GLY A 228 7.36 7.93 -2.46
N VAL A 229 7.90 7.16 -3.40
CA VAL A 229 7.34 5.86 -3.79
C VAL A 229 8.46 4.83 -3.76
N PHE A 230 8.20 3.68 -3.15
CA PHE A 230 9.07 2.53 -3.28
C PHE A 230 8.35 1.39 -3.98
N ASN A 231 9.01 0.82 -4.99
CA ASN A 231 8.53 -0.35 -5.72
C ASN A 231 9.53 -1.50 -5.58
N PRO A 232 9.29 -2.48 -4.69
CA PRO A 232 10.20 -3.60 -4.48
C PRO A 232 10.29 -4.55 -5.68
N ARG A 233 9.29 -4.55 -6.57
CA ARG A 233 9.32 -5.39 -7.77
C ARG A 233 10.34 -4.87 -8.79
N LEU A 234 10.31 -3.57 -9.05
CA LEU A 234 11.28 -2.91 -9.93
C LEU A 234 12.60 -2.56 -9.21
N ASN A 235 12.60 -2.65 -7.87
CA ASN A 235 13.64 -2.18 -6.97
C ASN A 235 14.00 -0.70 -7.19
N LEU A 236 12.96 0.13 -7.37
CA LEU A 236 13.07 1.55 -7.65
C LEU A 236 12.50 2.38 -6.50
N VAL A 237 13.26 3.40 -6.11
CA VAL A 237 12.85 4.47 -5.21
C VAL A 237 12.62 5.72 -6.05
N TYR A 238 11.47 6.37 -5.86
CA TYR A 238 11.11 7.63 -6.47
C TYR A 238 11.00 8.68 -5.36
N THR A 239 11.67 9.82 -5.50
CA THR A 239 11.55 10.94 -4.55
C THR A 239 11.32 12.26 -5.27
N LEU A 240 10.53 13.14 -4.67
CA LEU A 240 10.29 14.51 -5.13
C LEU A 240 10.23 15.45 -3.93
N GLU A 241 11.01 16.52 -3.95
CA GLU A 241 10.92 17.57 -2.93
C GLU A 241 9.63 18.36 -3.13
N ILE A 242 8.93 18.69 -2.05
CA ILE A 242 7.72 19.52 -2.11
C ILE A 242 8.03 20.91 -2.70
N ASN A 243 9.22 21.45 -2.41
CA ASN A 243 9.66 22.74 -2.94
C ASN A 243 9.85 22.74 -4.47
N ASP A 244 9.93 21.56 -5.10
CA ASP A 244 9.99 21.42 -6.57
C ASP A 244 8.58 21.40 -7.22
N ILE A 245 7.52 21.49 -6.41
CA ILE A 245 6.12 21.54 -6.85
C ILE A 245 5.65 23.00 -6.84
N SER A 246 5.01 23.44 -7.92
CA SER A 246 4.48 24.80 -8.01
C SER A 246 3.37 25.03 -6.96
N PRO A 247 3.41 26.15 -6.21
CA PRO A 247 2.36 26.49 -5.24
C PRO A 247 0.97 26.59 -5.87
N GLU A 248 0.89 27.00 -7.13
CA GLU A 248 -0.38 27.07 -7.87
C GLU A 248 -0.99 25.68 -8.07
N ILE A 249 -0.18 24.64 -8.29
CA ILE A 249 -0.65 23.25 -8.40
C ILE A 249 -1.18 22.75 -7.05
N ILE A 250 -0.50 23.08 -5.96
CA ILE A 250 -0.94 22.73 -4.60
C ILE A 250 -2.31 23.37 -4.34
N LYS A 251 -2.42 24.68 -4.61
CA LYS A 251 -3.65 25.43 -4.42
C LYS A 251 -4.81 24.91 -5.28
N GLU A 252 -4.57 24.59 -6.55
CA GLU A 252 -5.61 24.01 -7.41
C GLU A 252 -6.12 22.67 -6.84
N ILE A 253 -5.23 21.84 -6.29
CA ILE A 253 -5.64 20.58 -5.67
C ILE A 253 -6.38 20.80 -4.34
N GLU A 254 -5.99 21.79 -3.55
CA GLU A 254 -6.73 22.18 -2.34
C GLU A 254 -8.15 22.63 -2.67
N ASP A 255 -8.29 23.59 -3.58
CA ASP A 255 -9.56 24.27 -3.88
C ASP A 255 -10.49 23.38 -4.74
N ASP A 256 -9.99 22.80 -5.83
CA ASP A 256 -10.84 22.18 -6.85
C ASP A 256 -10.95 20.65 -6.71
N ILE A 257 -9.94 20.01 -6.13
CA ILE A 257 -9.84 18.55 -6.08
C ILE A 257 -10.29 18.01 -4.73
N ILE A 258 -9.70 18.51 -3.64
CA ILE A 258 -10.02 18.14 -2.26
C ILE A 258 -11.20 18.97 -1.73
N CYS A 259 -11.31 20.23 -2.18
CA CYS A 259 -12.37 21.18 -1.82
C CYS A 259 -12.35 21.56 -0.33
N TYR A 260 -11.22 22.12 0.12
CA TYR A 260 -11.13 22.80 1.42
C TYR A 260 -11.86 24.15 1.45
#